data_AF-A0A1Y1K9T4-F1
#
_entry.id   AF-A0A1Y1K9T4-F1
#
_cell.length_a   1.000
_cell.length_b   1.000
_cell.length_c   1.000
_cell.angle_alpha   90.00
_cell.angle_beta   90.00
_cell.angle_gamma   90.00
#
_symmetry.space_group_name_H-M   'P 1'
#
loop_
_entity.id
_entity.type
_entity.pdbx_description
1 polymer ?
#
loop_
_entity_poly.entity_id
_entity_poly.type
_entity_poly.pdbx_seq_one_letter_code
_entity_poly.pdbx_strand_id
1 'polypeptide(L)'
;GRGGRGRGGFRGGKNNNAGGQKPQGESQNITIGQFNTAPKSVNTSLTPMKPSTQPSELRNDPMWQDFEAEGLEGFVAYAPRRTFAVTLEGLAPLIDQVYDTLNSCDRNFSKHVSRSGFSYYVWMHAYGRIIAIKEHRGEETFEEKQFLEFVRGDVYPLPAPIEEYLRSIGNVQDSTGIEYKLSFPVWPNAEGHFGRVGVDTFTHYMSLAAPVVAARRIQQDLIYTADQAGGRIWNLPGQIQPQAEEAGNPTQNLLGWSAASTLCTEQLQLFESA
;
A
#
# COMPACT_ATOMS: atom_id res chain seq x y z
N GLY A 1 -44.74 11.07 -56.42
CA GLY A 1 -43.44 11.11 -57.09
C GLY A 1 -42.52 10.09 -56.46
N ARG A 2 -41.98 9.17 -57.27
CA ARG A 2 -40.97 8.18 -56.87
C ARG A 2 -39.59 8.84 -56.84
N GLY A 3 -38.74 8.43 -55.89
CA GLY A 3 -37.29 8.66 -55.93
C GLY A 3 -36.73 8.56 -54.51
N GLY A 4 -35.68 7.82 -54.19
CA GLY A 4 -34.80 6.92 -54.95
C GLY A 4 -33.74 6.47 -53.95
N ARG A 5 -33.68 5.18 -53.64
CA ARG A 5 -32.73 4.60 -52.67
C ARG A 5 -31.38 4.41 -53.35
N GLY A 6 -30.36 5.13 -52.90
CA GLY A 6 -28.96 4.90 -53.26
C GLY A 6 -28.28 3.95 -52.26
N ARG A 7 -28.08 2.69 -52.66
CA ARG A 7 -27.18 1.73 -51.98
C ARG A 7 -25.77 1.91 -52.54
N GLY A 8 -24.89 2.55 -51.77
CA GLY A 8 -23.45 2.58 -52.04
C GLY A 8 -22.76 1.39 -51.36
N GLY A 9 -22.22 0.48 -52.16
CA GLY A 9 -21.44 -0.66 -51.68
C GLY A 9 -20.02 -0.24 -51.27
N PHE A 10 -19.61 -0.63 -50.06
CA PHE A 10 -18.22 -0.54 -49.64
C PHE A 10 -17.51 -1.87 -49.89
N ARG A 11 -16.46 -1.76 -50.73
CA ARG A 11 -15.57 -2.83 -51.15
C ARG A 11 -14.75 -3.37 -49.98
N GLY A 12 -14.64 -4.69 -49.93
CA GLY A 12 -13.72 -5.40 -49.06
C GLY A 12 -12.26 -5.13 -49.43
N GLY A 13 -11.48 -4.72 -48.44
CA GLY A 13 -10.02 -4.78 -48.46
C GLY A 13 -9.57 -6.09 -47.82
N LYS A 14 -9.13 -7.04 -48.66
CA LYS A 14 -8.31 -8.17 -48.24
C LYS A 14 -6.93 -7.63 -47.88
N ASN A 15 -6.58 -7.62 -46.60
CA ASN A 15 -5.19 -7.48 -46.18
C ASN A 15 -4.63 -8.86 -45.85
N ASN A 16 -3.87 -9.39 -46.81
CA ASN A 16 -2.89 -10.44 -46.58
C ASN A 16 -1.69 -9.77 -45.90
N ASN A 17 -1.37 -10.17 -44.66
CA ASN A 17 0.01 -10.08 -44.19
C ASN A 17 0.38 -11.40 -43.52
N ALA A 18 1.10 -12.18 -44.30
CA ALA A 18 1.97 -13.26 -43.87
C ALA A 18 3.15 -12.64 -43.12
N GLY A 19 3.54 -13.24 -42.00
CA GLY A 19 4.68 -12.77 -41.22
C GLY A 19 4.83 -13.51 -39.91
N GLY A 20 4.72 -14.84 -39.94
CA GLY A 20 5.08 -15.68 -38.80
C GLY A 20 6.60 -15.68 -38.63
N GLN A 21 7.08 -15.05 -37.56
CA GLN A 21 8.34 -15.41 -36.92
C GLN A 21 8.02 -15.79 -35.48
N LYS A 22 7.96 -17.11 -35.23
CA LYS A 22 8.01 -17.69 -33.90
C LYS A 22 9.43 -17.48 -33.36
N PRO A 23 9.63 -16.82 -32.20
CA PRO A 23 10.89 -16.97 -31.50
C PRO A 23 11.01 -18.41 -30.99
N GLN A 24 12.05 -19.11 -31.45
CA GLN A 24 12.53 -20.34 -30.85
C GLN A 24 13.01 -20.01 -29.43
N GLY A 25 12.13 -20.19 -28.44
CA GLY A 25 12.55 -20.33 -27.06
C GLY A 25 13.15 -21.71 -26.89
N GLU A 26 14.47 -21.77 -26.70
CA GLU A 26 15.15 -22.94 -26.16
C GLU A 26 14.47 -23.34 -24.86
N SER A 27 13.67 -24.39 -24.93
CA SER A 27 13.14 -25.06 -23.75
C SER A 27 14.31 -25.77 -23.10
N GLN A 28 14.94 -25.13 -22.12
CA GLN A 28 15.80 -25.83 -21.18
C GLN A 28 14.93 -26.86 -20.46
N ASN A 29 15.10 -28.14 -20.84
CA ASN A 29 14.62 -29.27 -20.07
C ASN A 29 15.28 -29.20 -18.69
N ILE A 30 14.60 -28.57 -17.74
CA ILE A 30 14.88 -28.76 -16.33
C ILE A 30 14.45 -30.20 -16.03
N THR A 31 15.42 -31.11 -16.06
CA THR A 31 15.29 -32.44 -15.47
C THR A 31 14.99 -32.21 -13.99
N ILE A 32 13.71 -32.24 -13.63
CA ILE A 32 13.27 -32.34 -12.25
C ILE A 32 13.80 -33.68 -11.76
N GLY A 33 14.91 -33.62 -11.01
CA GLY A 33 15.44 -34.78 -10.31
C GLY A 33 14.33 -35.39 -9.48
N GLN A 34 13.99 -36.64 -9.77
CA GLN A 34 13.13 -37.45 -8.92
C GLN A 34 13.79 -37.54 -7.54
N PHE A 35 13.30 -36.75 -6.58
CA PHE A 35 13.58 -36.96 -5.16
C PHE A 35 12.77 -38.17 -4.66
N ASN A 36 13.11 -39.35 -5.17
CA ASN A 36 12.73 -40.62 -4.54
C ASN A 36 13.74 -40.94 -3.43
N THR A 37 13.64 -40.22 -2.32
CA THR A 37 14.19 -40.70 -1.06
C THR A 37 13.03 -41.00 -0.14
N ALA A 38 12.73 -42.29 0.00
CA ALA A 38 11.86 -42.78 1.06
C ALA A 38 12.30 -42.18 2.41
N PRO A 39 11.37 -41.79 3.29
CA PRO A 39 11.71 -41.28 4.61
C PRO A 39 12.56 -42.32 5.33
N LYS A 40 13.81 -41.96 5.67
CA LYS A 40 14.64 -42.76 6.57
C LYS A 40 13.85 -42.93 7.86
N SER A 41 13.55 -44.17 8.24
CA SER A 41 12.92 -44.49 9.51
C SER A 41 13.75 -43.87 10.63
N VAL A 42 13.20 -42.86 11.29
CA VAL A 42 13.80 -42.28 12.49
C VAL A 42 13.81 -43.38 13.55
N ASN A 43 15.01 -43.80 13.93
CA ASN A 43 15.19 -44.80 14.97
C ASN A 43 14.83 -44.14 16.31
N THR A 44 13.60 -44.36 16.78
CA THR A 44 13.04 -43.80 18.02
C THR A 44 13.59 -44.44 19.29
N SER A 45 14.68 -45.21 19.20
CA SER A 45 15.40 -45.72 20.37
C SER A 45 16.35 -44.66 20.92
N LEU A 46 15.81 -43.55 21.41
CA LEU A 46 16.53 -42.67 22.34
C LEU A 46 16.50 -43.34 23.72
N THR A 47 17.45 -44.22 23.99
CA THR A 47 17.74 -44.64 25.35
C THR A 47 18.20 -43.40 26.13
N PRO A 48 17.56 -43.04 27.26
CA PRO A 48 18.01 -41.91 28.06
C PRO A 48 19.46 -42.13 28.49
N MET A 49 20.34 -41.24 28.03
CA MET A 49 21.71 -41.19 28.51
C MET A 49 21.66 -41.06 30.03
N LYS A 50 22.25 -42.04 30.73
CA LYS A 50 22.33 -42.01 32.18
C LYS A 50 23.01 -40.70 32.60
N PRO A 51 22.44 -39.93 33.54
CA PRO A 51 23.08 -38.72 34.02
C PRO A 51 24.47 -39.07 34.53
N SER A 52 25.48 -38.33 34.07
CA SER A 52 26.85 -38.47 34.56
C SER A 52 26.85 -38.23 36.06
N THR A 53 27.16 -39.27 36.84
CA THR A 53 27.34 -39.18 38.30
C THR A 53 28.76 -38.76 38.69
N GLN A 54 29.64 -38.51 37.72
CA GLN A 54 30.95 -37.93 38.03
C GLN A 54 30.83 -36.41 38.09
N PRO A 55 31.10 -35.78 39.26
CA PRO A 55 31.18 -34.34 39.36
C PRO A 55 32.37 -33.87 38.50
N SER A 56 32.07 -33.20 37.39
CA SER A 56 33.10 -32.54 36.59
C SER A 56 33.78 -31.46 37.42
N GLU A 57 35.11 -31.37 37.34
CA GLU A 57 35.94 -30.39 38.06
C GLU A 57 35.55 -28.92 37.81
N LEU A 58 34.70 -28.63 36.82
CA LEU A 58 34.14 -27.30 36.56
C LEU A 58 33.33 -26.70 37.73
N ARG A 59 32.90 -27.49 38.72
CA ARG A 59 32.17 -26.97 39.90
C ARG A 59 33.06 -26.24 40.92
N ASN A 60 34.39 -26.38 40.80
CA ASN A 60 35.36 -25.74 41.69
C ASN A 60 36.16 -24.65 40.97
N ASP A 61 35.68 -24.17 39.82
CA ASP A 61 36.28 -23.01 39.19
C ASP A 61 35.82 -21.74 39.94
N PRO A 62 36.72 -21.01 40.63
CA PRO A 62 36.37 -19.80 41.35
C PRO A 62 35.78 -18.72 40.43
N MET A 63 36.03 -18.77 39.11
CA MET A 63 35.39 -17.87 38.14
C MET A 63 33.89 -18.14 37.94
N TRP A 64 33.39 -19.34 38.30
CA TRP A 64 31.98 -19.70 38.18
C TRP A 64 31.19 -19.51 39.47
N GLN A 65 31.85 -19.39 40.62
CA GLN A 65 31.19 -19.14 41.91
C GLN A 65 30.68 -17.71 42.05
N ASP A 66 31.28 -16.76 41.32
CA ASP A 66 30.88 -15.35 41.37
C ASP A 66 29.62 -15.05 40.52
N PHE A 67 29.28 -15.90 39.53
CA PHE A 67 28.06 -15.72 38.72
C PHE A 67 26.77 -16.12 39.46
N GLU A 68 26.85 -16.98 40.47
CA GLU A 68 25.68 -17.40 41.25
C GLU A 68 25.41 -16.47 42.45
N ALA A 69 26.42 -15.73 42.92
CA ALA A 69 26.33 -14.85 44.08
C ALA A 69 26.02 -13.38 43.74
N GLU A 70 26.45 -12.91 42.56
CA GLU A 70 25.90 -11.70 41.96
C GLU A 70 24.59 -12.09 41.27
N GLY A 71 23.53 -12.25 42.05
CA GLY A 71 22.18 -12.26 41.51
C GLY A 71 22.10 -11.13 40.49
N LEU A 72 21.68 -11.44 39.26
CA LEU A 72 21.65 -10.54 38.10
C LEU A 72 20.75 -9.31 38.34
N GLU A 73 21.16 -8.46 39.29
CA GLU A 73 20.69 -7.13 39.61
C GLU A 73 21.24 -6.21 38.53
N GLY A 74 20.61 -6.29 37.37
CA GLY A 74 21.06 -5.56 36.18
C GLY A 74 20.14 -5.76 34.99
N PHE A 75 19.34 -6.84 34.98
CA PHE A 75 18.21 -6.92 34.07
C PHE A 75 17.08 -6.04 34.59
N VAL A 76 17.18 -4.75 34.29
CA VAL A 76 15.97 -3.91 34.23
C VAL A 76 15.08 -4.59 33.20
N ALA A 77 13.95 -5.15 33.66
CA ALA A 77 12.95 -5.69 32.77
C ALA A 77 12.66 -4.63 31.70
N TYR A 78 12.99 -4.95 30.45
CA TYR A 78 12.83 -4.01 29.34
C TYR A 78 11.38 -3.56 29.36
N ALA A 79 11.12 -2.29 29.70
CA ALA A 79 9.77 -1.78 29.76
C ALA A 79 9.16 -2.02 28.38
N PRO A 80 8.18 -2.93 28.24
CA PRO A 80 7.75 -3.35 26.93
C PRO A 80 7.19 -2.12 26.22
N ARG A 81 7.82 -1.71 25.11
CA ARG A 81 7.25 -0.70 24.22
C ARG A 81 6.00 -1.31 23.61
N ARG A 82 4.85 -1.03 24.21
CA ARG A 82 3.52 -1.44 23.76
C ARG A 82 3.03 -0.58 22.59
N THR A 83 3.93 -0.22 21.69
CA THR A 83 3.65 0.64 20.54
C THR A 83 4.29 0.06 19.30
N PHE A 84 3.58 0.06 18.19
CA PHE A 84 4.09 -0.37 16.89
C PHE A 84 3.63 0.61 15.80
N ALA A 85 4.31 0.65 14.68
CA ALA A 85 3.93 1.48 13.53
C ALA A 85 3.43 0.62 12.38
N VAL A 86 2.55 1.17 11.55
CA VAL A 86 2.04 0.54 10.33
C VAL A 86 2.22 1.50 9.17
N THR A 87 2.59 0.95 8.02
CA THR A 87 2.65 1.65 6.72
C THR A 87 1.44 1.29 5.88
N LEU A 88 1.01 2.20 5.01
CA LEU A 88 -0.10 2.01 4.06
C LEU A 88 0.37 1.66 2.65
N GLU A 89 1.61 1.20 2.51
CA GLU A 89 2.19 0.83 1.22
C GLU A 89 1.39 -0.29 0.53
N GLY A 90 0.81 -1.21 1.31
CA GLY A 90 -0.04 -2.28 0.82
C GLY A 90 -1.39 -1.81 0.25
N LEU A 91 -1.83 -0.59 0.57
CA LEU A 91 -3.11 -0.07 0.11
C LEU A 91 -3.06 0.36 -1.37
N ALA A 92 -1.93 0.88 -1.84
CA ALA A 92 -1.79 1.32 -3.23
C ALA A 92 -2.04 0.21 -4.27
N PRO A 93 -1.37 -0.96 -4.22
CA PRO A 93 -1.66 -2.05 -5.14
C PRO A 93 -3.06 -2.64 -4.95
N LEU A 94 -3.61 -2.58 -3.72
CA LEU A 94 -4.98 -3.02 -3.45
C LEU A 94 -6.02 -2.12 -4.13
N ILE A 95 -5.82 -0.79 -4.12
CA ILE A 95 -6.66 0.18 -4.84
C ILE A 95 -6.68 -0.17 -6.33
N ASP A 96 -5.52 -0.39 -6.93
CA ASP A 96 -5.40 -0.71 -8.35
C ASP A 96 -6.13 -2.04 -8.69
N GLN A 97 -5.89 -3.08 -7.91
CA GLN A 97 -6.54 -4.39 -8.09
C GLN A 97 -8.06 -4.30 -7.96
N VAL A 98 -8.56 -3.57 -6.96
CA VAL A 98 -9.99 -3.40 -6.74
C VAL A 98 -10.62 -2.58 -7.85
N TYR A 99 -9.96 -1.51 -8.32
CA TYR A 99 -10.41 -0.73 -9.47
C TYR A 99 -10.53 -1.61 -10.73
N ASP A 100 -9.51 -2.42 -11.01
CA ASP A 100 -9.51 -3.32 -12.16
C ASP A 100 -10.59 -4.41 -12.05
N THR A 101 -10.83 -4.92 -10.84
CA THR A 101 -11.92 -5.86 -10.55
C THR A 101 -13.28 -5.22 -10.82
N LEU A 102 -13.53 -4.02 -10.28
CA LEU A 102 -14.77 -3.27 -10.50
C LEU A 102 -15.00 -2.99 -11.98
N ASN A 103 -13.96 -2.58 -12.71
CA ASN A 103 -14.02 -2.34 -14.14
C ASN A 103 -14.30 -3.63 -14.95
N SER A 104 -13.82 -4.79 -14.49
CA SER A 104 -14.10 -6.07 -15.12
C SER A 104 -15.55 -6.53 -14.91
N CYS A 105 -16.13 -6.19 -13.76
CA CYS A 105 -17.51 -6.50 -13.41
C CYS A 105 -18.51 -5.54 -14.08
N ASP A 106 -18.18 -4.24 -14.14
CA ASP A 106 -18.99 -3.21 -14.77
C ASP A 106 -18.15 -2.31 -15.68
N ARG A 107 -18.37 -2.44 -16.99
CA ARG A 107 -17.71 -1.61 -18.01
C ARG A 107 -18.09 -0.14 -17.92
N ASN A 108 -19.25 0.19 -17.33
CA ASN A 108 -19.66 1.57 -17.13
C ASN A 108 -18.95 2.21 -15.94
N PHE A 109 -18.33 1.44 -15.04
CA PHE A 109 -17.61 1.98 -13.89
C PHE A 109 -16.46 2.87 -14.33
N SER A 110 -15.54 2.36 -15.15
CA SER A 110 -14.39 3.15 -15.65
C SER A 110 -14.81 4.27 -16.59
N LYS A 111 -16.05 4.25 -17.11
CA LYS A 111 -16.59 5.34 -17.91
C LYS A 111 -16.95 6.57 -17.05
N HIS A 112 -17.37 6.38 -15.80
CA HIS A 112 -17.79 7.49 -14.93
C HIS A 112 -16.78 7.81 -13.84
N VAL A 113 -16.06 6.81 -13.34
CA VAL A 113 -15.10 6.96 -12.26
C VAL A 113 -13.70 6.79 -12.82
N SER A 114 -12.87 7.82 -12.70
CA SER A 114 -11.46 7.73 -13.08
C SER A 114 -10.65 6.99 -12.01
N ARG A 115 -9.51 6.41 -12.40
CA ARG A 115 -8.61 5.74 -11.46
C ARG A 115 -8.06 6.70 -10.40
N SER A 116 -7.77 7.95 -10.77
CA SER A 116 -7.34 8.99 -9.81
C SER A 116 -8.45 9.38 -8.84
N GLY A 117 -9.69 9.53 -9.33
CA GLY A 117 -10.86 9.81 -8.50
C GLY A 117 -11.13 8.70 -7.49
N PHE A 118 -11.12 7.44 -7.94
CA PHE A 118 -11.25 6.28 -7.06
C PHE A 118 -10.12 6.19 -6.03
N SER A 119 -8.87 6.40 -6.46
CA SER A 119 -7.72 6.41 -5.55
C SER A 119 -7.83 7.50 -4.49
N TYR A 120 -8.23 8.72 -4.88
CA TYR A 120 -8.46 9.82 -3.94
C TYR A 120 -9.54 9.48 -2.91
N TYR A 121 -10.68 8.96 -3.37
CA TYR A 121 -11.77 8.51 -2.51
C TYR A 121 -11.30 7.50 -1.46
N VAL A 122 -10.54 6.48 -1.86
CA VAL A 122 -10.00 5.49 -0.92
C VAL A 122 -9.00 6.11 0.06
N TRP A 123 -8.11 7.00 -0.41
CA TRP A 123 -7.17 7.68 0.47
C TRP A 123 -7.85 8.61 1.49
N MET A 124 -9.01 9.19 1.16
CA MET A 124 -9.80 9.98 2.13
C MET A 124 -10.37 9.09 3.23
N HIS A 125 -10.87 7.91 2.89
CA HIS A 125 -11.30 6.94 3.91
C HIS A 125 -10.14 6.40 4.74
N ALA A 126 -8.98 6.16 4.13
CA ALA A 126 -7.78 5.79 4.86
C ALA A 126 -7.40 6.89 5.87
N TYR A 127 -7.41 8.16 5.44
CA TYR A 127 -7.16 9.29 6.33
C TYR A 127 -8.19 9.39 7.46
N GLY A 128 -9.48 9.22 7.15
CA GLY A 128 -10.55 9.16 8.15
C GLY A 128 -10.36 8.03 9.16
N ARG A 129 -9.90 6.85 8.72
CA ARG A 129 -9.57 5.73 9.63
C ARG A 129 -8.45 6.10 10.59
N ILE A 130 -7.41 6.77 10.11
CA ILE A 130 -6.29 7.20 10.94
C ILE A 130 -6.77 8.23 11.97
N ILE A 131 -7.61 9.20 11.58
CA ILE A 131 -8.21 10.17 12.51
C ILE A 131 -9.09 9.46 13.55
N ALA A 132 -9.89 8.47 13.16
CA ALA A 132 -10.69 7.70 14.12
C ALA A 132 -9.82 7.02 15.19
N ILE A 133 -8.60 6.61 14.85
CA ILE A 133 -7.64 6.05 15.81
C ILE A 133 -7.10 7.14 16.76
N LYS A 134 -6.90 8.38 16.27
CA LYS A 134 -6.59 9.54 17.13
C LYS A 134 -7.75 9.90 18.06
N GLU A 135 -8.98 9.85 17.54
CA GLU A 135 -10.22 10.13 18.28
C GLU A 135 -10.34 9.22 19.51
N HIS A 136 -10.05 7.92 19.34
CA HIS A 136 -10.01 6.97 20.45
C HIS A 136 -8.94 7.29 21.52
N ARG A 137 -8.01 8.20 21.24
CA ARG A 137 -6.97 8.66 22.17
C ARG A 137 -7.24 10.07 22.73
N GLY A 138 -8.21 10.79 22.19
CA GLY A 138 -8.41 12.21 22.50
C GLY A 138 -7.29 13.09 21.95
N GLU A 139 -6.68 12.71 20.84
CA GLU A 139 -5.57 13.42 20.18
C GLU A 139 -6.00 14.10 18.86
N GLU A 140 -7.28 14.03 18.51
CA GLU A 140 -7.84 14.62 17.30
C GLU A 140 -8.00 16.14 17.43
N THR A 141 -7.82 16.85 16.32
CA THR A 141 -8.18 18.28 16.25
C THR A 141 -9.67 18.47 15.94
N PHE A 142 -10.16 19.70 16.12
CA PHE A 142 -11.54 20.04 15.79
C PHE A 142 -11.84 19.84 14.29
N GLU A 143 -10.92 20.23 13.42
CA GLU A 143 -11.03 20.09 11.96
C GLU A 143 -11.02 18.61 11.55
N GLU A 144 -10.13 17.82 12.16
CA GLU A 144 -10.07 16.37 11.94
C GLU A 144 -11.39 15.70 12.34
N LYS A 145 -11.98 16.12 13.47
CA LYS A 145 -13.28 15.62 13.91
C LYS A 145 -14.40 15.97 12.92
N GLN A 146 -14.46 17.20 12.43
CA GLN A 146 -15.43 17.61 11.40
C GLN A 146 -15.27 16.80 10.11
N PHE A 147 -14.02 16.59 9.68
CA PHE A 147 -13.73 15.75 8.52
C PHE A 147 -14.19 14.31 8.75
N LEU A 148 -13.93 13.74 9.93
CA LEU A 148 -14.36 12.39 10.26
C LEU A 148 -15.89 12.25 10.31
N GLU A 149 -16.59 13.26 10.83
CA GLU A 149 -18.05 13.34 10.79
C GLU A 149 -18.57 13.42 9.36
N PHE A 150 -17.90 14.16 8.47
CA PHE A 150 -18.23 14.19 7.03
C PHE A 150 -18.04 12.82 6.37
N VAL A 151 -16.89 12.16 6.57
CA VAL A 151 -16.60 10.84 6.00
C VAL A 151 -17.53 9.75 6.54
N ARG A 152 -18.00 9.86 7.79
CA ARG A 152 -18.94 8.92 8.42
C ARG A 152 -20.41 9.24 8.11
N GLY A 153 -20.73 10.51 7.89
CA GLY A 153 -22.10 11.00 7.73
C GLY A 153 -22.76 10.54 6.44
N ASP A 154 -21.96 10.42 5.38
CA ASP A 154 -22.41 9.87 4.13
C ASP A 154 -22.14 8.36 4.05
N VAL A 155 -23.16 7.61 3.63
CA VAL A 155 -23.05 6.17 3.38
C VAL A 155 -22.36 5.96 2.04
N TYR A 156 -21.05 6.18 1.98
CA TYR A 156 -20.22 5.80 0.85
C TYR A 156 -19.59 4.43 1.12
N PRO A 157 -20.13 3.33 0.56
CA PRO A 157 -19.59 2.00 0.81
C PRO A 157 -18.23 1.84 0.14
N LEU A 158 -17.24 1.41 0.92
CA LEU A 158 -15.98 0.94 0.39
C LEU A 158 -16.13 -0.49 -0.14
N PRO A 159 -15.40 -0.87 -1.21
CA PRO A 159 -15.27 -2.26 -1.59
C PRO A 159 -14.70 -3.10 -0.44
N ALA A 160 -15.29 -4.27 -0.19
CA ALA A 160 -14.97 -5.11 0.96
C ALA A 160 -13.46 -5.37 1.19
N PRO A 161 -12.61 -5.62 0.17
CA PRO A 161 -11.18 -5.80 0.40
C PRO A 161 -10.49 -4.57 1.00
N ILE A 162 -10.88 -3.36 0.56
CA ILE A 162 -10.34 -2.10 1.06
C ILE A 162 -10.86 -1.84 2.48
N GLU A 163 -12.14 -2.09 2.70
CA GLU A 163 -12.75 -1.94 4.03
C GLU A 163 -12.07 -2.84 5.06
N GLU A 164 -11.85 -4.12 4.73
CA GLU A 164 -11.18 -5.07 5.62
C GLU A 164 -9.72 -4.67 5.88
N TYR A 165 -9.00 -4.21 4.84
CA TYR A 165 -7.66 -3.66 5.00
C TYR A 165 -7.65 -2.50 6.01
N LEU A 166 -8.54 -1.52 5.84
CA LEU A 166 -8.61 -0.36 6.75
C LEU A 166 -9.06 -0.75 8.16
N ARG A 167 -9.96 -1.73 8.29
CA ARG A 167 -10.44 -2.26 9.58
C ARG A 167 -9.31 -2.92 10.36
N SER A 168 -8.40 -3.61 9.68
CA SER A 168 -7.24 -4.26 10.29
C SER A 168 -6.23 -3.28 10.91
N ILE A 169 -6.28 -2.00 10.54
CA ILE A 169 -5.43 -0.94 11.10
C ILE A 169 -6.04 -0.48 12.42
N GLY A 170 -5.37 -0.75 13.54
CA GLY A 170 -5.84 -0.37 14.87
C GLY A 170 -4.91 -0.88 15.97
N ASN A 171 -5.30 -0.64 17.23
CA ASN A 171 -4.64 -1.29 18.36
C ASN A 171 -4.87 -2.81 18.31
N VAL A 172 -3.90 -3.58 18.79
CA VAL A 172 -3.97 -5.05 18.81
C VAL A 172 -3.83 -5.52 20.24
N GLN A 173 -4.67 -6.47 20.65
CA GLN A 173 -4.53 -7.17 21.92
C GLN A 173 -3.97 -8.57 21.66
N ASP A 174 -2.91 -8.95 22.36
CA ASP A 174 -2.37 -10.31 22.26
C ASP A 174 -3.17 -11.33 23.08
N SER A 175 -2.80 -12.60 23.00
CA SER A 175 -3.43 -13.69 23.76
C SER A 175 -3.25 -13.59 25.28
N THR A 176 -2.31 -12.76 25.75
CA THR A 176 -2.09 -12.50 27.18
C THR A 176 -2.92 -11.33 27.70
N GLY A 177 -3.64 -10.64 26.82
CA GLY A 177 -4.43 -9.46 27.13
C GLY A 177 -3.63 -8.16 27.09
N ILE A 178 -2.35 -8.19 26.68
CA ILE A 178 -1.52 -6.99 26.54
C ILE A 178 -1.98 -6.23 25.29
N GLU A 179 -2.36 -4.96 25.49
CA GLU A 179 -2.70 -4.04 24.41
C GLU A 179 -1.44 -3.40 23.82
N TYR A 180 -1.28 -3.52 22.51
CA TYR A 180 -0.32 -2.82 21.67
C TYR A 180 -1.03 -1.67 20.96
N LYS A 181 -0.51 -0.46 21.15
CA LYS A 181 -1.08 0.77 20.58
C LYS A 181 -0.40 1.13 19.26
N LEU A 182 -1.22 1.39 18.24
CA LEU A 182 -0.69 1.80 16.93
C LEU A 182 -0.12 3.23 16.99
N SER A 183 1.19 3.43 16.91
CA SER A 183 1.78 4.76 16.83
C SER A 183 2.11 5.12 15.39
N PHE A 184 1.61 6.25 14.91
CA PHE A 184 2.10 6.83 13.66
C PHE A 184 3.31 7.71 13.97
N PRO A 185 4.40 7.62 13.19
CA PRO A 185 5.62 8.35 13.47
C PRO A 185 5.42 9.86 13.34
N VAL A 186 4.67 10.30 12.32
CA VAL A 186 4.40 11.71 12.04
C VAL A 186 3.00 11.84 11.42
N TRP A 187 2.29 12.88 11.84
CA TRP A 187 0.98 13.27 11.31
C TRP A 187 1.14 14.28 10.18
N PRO A 188 0.26 14.26 9.15
CA PRO A 188 0.19 15.37 8.21
C PRO A 188 -0.06 16.68 8.96
N ASN A 189 0.52 17.77 8.46
CA ASN A 189 0.27 19.10 8.97
C ASN A 189 -1.17 19.55 8.65
N ALA A 190 -1.54 20.77 9.06
CA ALA A 190 -2.86 21.35 8.78
C ALA A 190 -3.20 21.45 7.27
N GLU A 191 -2.19 21.43 6.40
CA GLU A 191 -2.34 21.46 4.93
C GLU A 191 -2.45 20.04 4.33
N GLY A 192 -2.42 19.00 5.16
CA GLY A 192 -2.57 17.60 4.75
C GLY A 192 -1.30 16.99 4.14
N HIS A 193 -0.11 17.45 4.55
CA HIS A 193 1.17 16.93 4.06
C HIS A 193 2.30 16.94 5.09
N PHE A 194 3.46 16.36 4.77
CA PHE A 194 4.60 16.25 5.69
C PHE A 194 5.69 17.31 5.46
N GLY A 195 5.39 18.34 4.67
CA GLY A 195 6.36 19.36 4.23
C GLY A 195 7.11 18.92 2.96
N ARG A 196 8.23 19.59 2.67
CA ARG A 196 9.07 19.25 1.50
C ARG A 196 9.58 17.82 1.59
N VAL A 197 9.54 17.09 0.47
CA VAL A 197 10.10 15.74 0.37
C VAL A 197 11.62 15.82 0.50
N GLY A 198 12.16 15.33 1.61
CA GLY A 198 13.59 15.30 1.90
C GLY A 198 13.98 13.97 2.52
N VAL A 199 15.23 13.86 2.96
CA VAL A 199 15.76 12.64 3.59
C VAL A 199 14.92 12.22 4.80
N ASP A 200 14.48 13.19 5.60
CA ASP A 200 13.73 12.92 6.83
C ASP A 200 12.24 12.64 6.56
N THR A 201 11.64 13.36 5.61
CA THR A 201 10.18 13.33 5.37
C THR A 201 9.75 12.32 4.31
N PHE A 202 10.66 11.83 3.46
CA PHE A 202 10.34 10.90 2.39
C PHE A 202 9.70 9.61 2.91
N THR A 203 10.21 9.09 4.03
CA THR A 203 9.64 7.89 4.67
C THR A 203 8.19 8.09 5.12
N HIS A 204 7.80 9.33 5.50
CA HIS A 204 6.43 9.64 5.88
C HIS A 204 5.49 9.55 4.68
N TYR A 205 5.90 10.07 3.52
CA TYR A 205 5.15 9.96 2.27
C TYR A 205 5.06 8.53 1.71
N MET A 206 6.00 7.65 2.08
CA MET A 206 5.93 6.22 1.77
C MET A 206 5.03 5.45 2.73
N SER A 207 4.92 5.93 3.98
CA SER A 207 4.20 5.22 5.05
C SER A 207 2.74 5.62 5.12
N LEU A 208 2.43 6.89 4.86
CA LEU A 208 1.10 7.47 4.97
C LEU A 208 0.84 8.32 3.72
N ALA A 209 -0.30 8.12 3.07
CA ALA A 209 -0.67 9.00 1.97
C ALA A 209 -1.01 10.39 2.48
N ALA A 210 -0.45 11.39 1.82
CA ALA A 210 -0.84 12.78 2.01
C ALA A 210 -2.06 13.08 1.12
N PRO A 211 -3.24 13.44 1.67
CA PRO A 211 -4.43 13.78 0.90
C PRO A 211 -4.18 14.73 -0.28
N VAL A 212 -3.30 15.72 -0.08
CA VAL A 212 -2.95 16.72 -1.10
C VAL A 212 -2.34 16.09 -2.35
N VAL A 213 -1.58 14.99 -2.22
CA VAL A 213 -0.93 14.32 -3.35
C VAL A 213 -1.98 13.63 -4.22
N ALA A 214 -2.90 12.90 -3.58
CA ALA A 214 -3.99 12.23 -4.27
C ALA A 214 -4.95 13.23 -4.94
N ALA A 215 -5.24 14.36 -4.28
CA ALA A 215 -6.00 15.46 -4.88
C ALA A 215 -5.26 16.07 -6.08
N ARG A 216 -3.94 16.28 -5.95
CA ARG A 216 -3.12 16.82 -7.04
C ARG A 216 -3.08 15.90 -8.25
N ARG A 217 -3.12 14.58 -8.06
CA ARG A 217 -3.22 13.61 -9.15
C ARG A 217 -4.45 13.86 -10.03
N ILE A 218 -5.63 14.13 -9.44
CA ILE A 218 -6.85 14.47 -10.20
C ILE A 218 -6.64 15.75 -11.01
N GLN A 219 -6.07 16.79 -10.40
CA GLN A 219 -5.79 18.05 -11.09
C GLN A 219 -4.84 17.85 -12.28
N GLN A 220 -3.86 16.97 -12.16
CA GLN A 220 -2.91 16.68 -13.23
C GLN A 220 -3.53 15.83 -14.34
N ASP A 221 -4.46 14.93 -14.02
CA ASP A 221 -5.28 14.26 -15.03
C ASP A 221 -6.13 15.27 -15.83
N LEU A 222 -6.73 16.26 -15.16
CA LEU A 222 -7.48 17.34 -15.83
C LEU A 222 -6.58 18.18 -16.75
N ILE A 223 -5.43 18.64 -16.24
CA ILE A 223 -4.46 19.43 -17.02
C ILE A 223 -3.96 18.63 -18.22
N TYR A 224 -3.56 17.38 -18.02
CA TYR A 224 -3.06 16.52 -19.09
C TYR A 224 -4.14 16.18 -20.13
N THR A 225 -5.40 16.08 -19.71
CA THR A 225 -6.53 15.89 -20.62
C THR A 225 -6.76 17.12 -21.50
N ALA A 226 -6.59 18.32 -20.94
CA ALA A 226 -6.71 19.58 -21.68
C ALA A 226 -5.50 19.86 -22.59
N ASP A 227 -4.29 19.56 -22.13
CA ASP A 227 -3.04 19.77 -22.87
C ASP A 227 -2.06 18.59 -22.67
N GLN A 228 -1.96 17.75 -23.71
CA GLN A 228 -1.06 16.59 -23.69
C GLN A 228 0.41 16.96 -23.94
N ALA A 229 0.72 18.20 -24.32
CA ALA A 229 2.09 18.62 -24.60
C ALA A 229 2.99 18.66 -23.34
N GLY A 230 2.40 18.86 -22.16
CA GLY A 230 3.10 18.89 -20.87
C GLY A 230 3.64 17.53 -20.39
N GLY A 231 3.27 16.43 -21.06
CA GLY A 231 3.66 15.08 -20.67
C GLY A 231 2.88 14.54 -19.46
N ARG A 232 3.05 13.23 -19.19
CA ARG A 232 2.32 12.52 -18.12
C ARG A 232 2.98 12.61 -16.75
N ILE A 233 4.28 12.90 -16.72
CA ILE A 233 5.04 12.96 -15.48
C ILE A 233 4.98 14.38 -14.96
N TRP A 234 4.46 14.53 -13.75
CA TRP A 234 4.25 15.83 -13.11
C TRP A 234 4.97 15.92 -11.78
N ASN A 235 5.34 17.14 -11.41
CA ASN A 235 6.03 17.44 -10.16
C ASN A 235 5.08 17.88 -9.07
N LEU A 236 5.48 17.60 -7.83
CA LEU A 236 4.80 18.06 -6.63
C LEU A 236 4.74 19.60 -6.56
N PRO A 237 3.72 20.20 -5.94
CA PRO A 237 3.66 21.64 -5.72
C PRO A 237 4.86 22.11 -4.87
N GLY A 238 5.29 23.37 -5.07
CA GLY A 238 6.53 23.89 -4.47
C GLY A 238 6.62 23.81 -2.93
N GLN A 239 5.48 23.67 -2.24
CA GLN A 239 5.42 23.45 -0.79
C GLN A 239 5.92 22.05 -0.38
N ILE A 240 5.73 21.04 -1.23
CA ILE A 240 6.10 19.64 -0.95
C ILE A 240 7.13 19.07 -1.93
N GLN A 241 7.50 19.84 -2.97
CA GLN A 241 8.55 19.48 -3.91
C GLN A 241 9.88 19.16 -3.19
N PRO A 242 10.69 18.22 -3.72
CA PRO A 242 11.98 17.93 -3.12
C PRO A 242 12.87 19.17 -2.97
N GLN A 243 13.64 19.21 -1.88
CA GLN A 243 14.51 20.36 -1.59
C GLN A 243 15.72 20.43 -2.53
N ALA A 244 16.21 19.28 -3.01
CA ALA A 244 17.32 19.24 -3.96
C ALA A 244 16.82 19.48 -5.39
N GLU A 245 17.43 20.43 -6.09
CA GLU A 245 17.10 20.77 -7.49
C GLU A 245 17.28 19.58 -8.45
N GLU A 246 18.14 18.62 -8.08
CA GLU A 246 18.46 17.42 -8.86
C GLU A 246 17.71 16.16 -8.39
N ALA A 247 16.73 16.27 -7.49
CA ALA A 247 16.02 15.11 -6.91
C ALA A 247 15.21 14.27 -7.93
N GLY A 248 15.06 14.76 -9.16
CA GLY A 248 14.24 14.13 -10.19
C GLY A 248 12.74 14.27 -9.93
N ASN A 249 11.95 13.53 -10.71
CA ASN A 249 10.51 13.49 -10.56
C ASN A 249 10.10 12.52 -9.45
N PRO A 250 8.93 12.71 -8.81
CA PRO A 250 8.39 11.76 -7.86
C PRO A 250 8.27 10.35 -8.45
N THR A 251 8.41 9.34 -7.60
CA THR A 251 8.28 7.93 -7.98
C THR A 251 6.97 7.35 -7.42
N GLN A 252 6.61 6.14 -7.84
CA GLN A 252 5.44 5.41 -7.34
C GLN A 252 5.51 5.10 -5.83
N ASN A 253 6.69 5.23 -5.21
CA ASN A 253 6.86 5.06 -3.77
C ASN A 253 6.18 6.18 -2.97
N LEU A 254 5.89 7.31 -3.61
CA LEU A 254 5.16 8.41 -2.98
C LEU A 254 3.66 8.09 -3.04
N LEU A 255 3.07 7.72 -1.90
CA LEU A 255 1.68 7.25 -1.85
C LEU A 255 0.71 8.31 -2.37
N GLY A 256 -0.20 7.87 -3.25
CA GLY A 256 -1.16 8.74 -3.92
C GLY A 256 -0.66 9.38 -5.22
N TRP A 257 0.64 9.35 -5.50
CA TRP A 257 1.18 9.83 -6.77
C TRP A 257 1.10 8.76 -7.86
N SER A 258 0.75 9.17 -9.07
CA SER A 258 0.96 8.39 -10.29
C SER A 258 1.13 9.34 -11.46
N ALA A 259 1.70 8.85 -12.56
CA ALA A 259 1.64 9.55 -13.84
C ALA A 259 0.19 9.91 -14.20
N ALA A 260 0.01 11.06 -14.83
CA ALA A 260 -1.29 11.54 -15.28
C ALA A 260 -1.87 10.61 -16.35
N SER A 261 -3.20 10.59 -16.44
CA SER A 261 -3.98 9.82 -17.39
C SER A 261 -5.04 10.69 -18.04
N THR A 262 -5.38 10.38 -19.29
CA THR A 262 -6.44 11.08 -20.02
C THR A 262 -7.80 10.66 -19.48
N LEU A 263 -8.64 11.64 -19.16
CA LEU A 263 -10.01 11.44 -18.71
C LEU A 263 -10.97 11.39 -19.91
N CYS A 264 -12.02 10.59 -19.81
CA CYS A 264 -13.12 10.63 -20.78
C CYS A 264 -14.11 11.76 -20.47
N THR A 265 -14.99 12.06 -21.41
CA THR A 265 -15.98 13.14 -21.29
C THR A 265 -16.86 12.99 -20.06
N GLU A 266 -17.32 11.77 -19.75
CA GLU A 266 -18.18 11.52 -18.59
C GLU A 266 -17.44 11.68 -17.25
N GLN A 267 -16.15 11.31 -17.19
CA GLN A 267 -15.31 11.57 -16.03
C GLN A 267 -15.06 13.08 -15.82
N LEU A 268 -14.88 13.85 -16.89
CA LEU A 268 -14.73 15.31 -16.81
C LEU A 268 -16.00 15.95 -16.22
N GLN A 269 -17.17 15.55 -16.70
CA GLN A 269 -18.46 16.04 -16.21
C GLN A 269 -18.63 15.78 -14.71
N LEU A 270 -18.17 14.63 -14.21
CA LEU A 270 -18.21 14.33 -12.77
C LEU A 270 -17.42 15.37 -11.96
N PHE A 271 -16.19 15.69 -12.38
CA PHE A 271 -15.35 16.66 -11.68
C PHE A 271 -15.83 18.12 -11.84
N GLU A 272 -16.50 18.45 -12.94
CA GLU A 272 -17.10 19.79 -13.14
C GLU A 272 -18.38 19.99 -12.33
N SER A 273 -19.06 18.90 -11.95
CA SER A 273 -20.32 18.93 -11.20
C SER A 273 -20.15 18.95 -9.67
N ALA A 274 -18.94 18.65 -9.19
CA ALA A 274 -18.59 18.59 -7.77
C ALA A 274 -18.12 19.97 -7.26
#